data_AF-A0A4R5B292-F1
#
_entry.id   AF-A0A4R5B292-F1
#
_cell.length_a   1.000
_cell.length_b   1.000
_cell.length_c   1.000
_cell.angle_alpha   90.00
_cell.angle_beta   90.00
_cell.angle_gamma   90.00
#
_symmetry.space_group_name_H-M   'P 1'
#
loop_
_entity.id
_entity.type
_entity.pdbx_description
1 polymer ?
#
loop_
_entity_poly.entity_id
_entity_poly.type
_entity_poly.pdbx_seq_one_letter_code
_entity_poly.pdbx_strand_id
1 'polypeptide(L)'
;MPCFRCGARQTDPVRGASPWKRGVRADHQVLICPGCQTARDWADDLDRCAACGSAVLVCRLGEVECRDCGHTRDAVRDDRPSAGPVRSGDGPDDQPGGSPGGASGDRGLSEEVAAALSRVLKRGPVG
;
A
#
# COMPACT_ATOMS: atom_id res chain seq x y z
N MET A 1 -11.39 5.12 2.29
CA MET A 1 -11.10 4.98 3.73
C MET A 1 -12.01 5.94 4.49
N PRO A 2 -12.89 5.48 5.39
CA PRO A 2 -13.75 6.36 6.19
C PRO A 2 -12.97 7.05 7.32
N CYS A 3 -13.59 8.03 7.96
CA CYS A 3 -13.10 8.61 9.21
C CYS A 3 -12.99 7.52 10.27
N PHE A 4 -11.86 7.42 10.96
CA PHE A 4 -11.69 6.36 11.96
C PHE A 4 -12.59 6.54 13.20
N ARG A 5 -12.99 7.77 13.53
CA ARG A 5 -13.86 8.06 14.69
C ARG A 5 -15.34 7.81 14.38
N CYS A 6 -15.88 8.46 13.35
CA CYS A 6 -17.32 8.44 13.08
C CYS A 6 -17.74 7.63 11.86
N GLY A 7 -16.80 7.05 11.10
CA GLY A 7 -17.12 6.27 9.91
C GLY A 7 -17.53 7.08 8.68
N ALA A 8 -17.63 8.42 8.78
CA ALA A 8 -17.97 9.27 7.64
C ALA A 8 -17.04 9.02 6.44
N ARG A 9 -17.56 9.05 5.22
CA ARG A 9 -16.75 8.86 4.01
C ARG A 9 -16.38 10.22 3.43
N GLN A 10 -15.15 10.32 2.93
CA GLN A 10 -14.76 11.49 2.14
C GLN A 10 -15.59 11.51 0.86
N THR A 11 -16.35 12.58 0.66
CA THR A 11 -16.96 12.93 -0.62
C THR A 11 -15.91 13.58 -1.52
N ASP A 12 -16.13 13.54 -2.84
CA ASP A 12 -15.19 14.08 -3.83
C ASP A 12 -14.77 15.52 -3.45
N PRO A 13 -13.48 15.76 -3.14
CA PRO A 13 -13.04 17.10 -2.82
C PRO A 13 -13.17 17.98 -4.07
N VAL A 14 -13.86 19.11 -3.91
CA VAL A 14 -13.69 20.24 -4.85
C VAL A 14 -12.18 20.55 -4.99
N ARG A 15 -11.76 21.01 -6.18
CA ARG A 15 -10.34 21.32 -6.47
C ARG A 15 -9.71 22.09 -5.30
N GLY A 16 -8.58 21.58 -4.79
CA GLY A 16 -7.83 22.21 -3.72
C GLY A 16 -7.37 21.23 -2.66
N ALA A 17 -6.89 21.77 -1.54
CA ALA A 17 -6.48 20.97 -0.39
C ALA A 17 -7.70 20.29 0.26
N SER A 18 -7.58 18.99 0.53
CA SER A 18 -8.63 18.28 1.25
C SER A 18 -8.74 18.82 2.69
N PRO A 19 -9.96 19.10 3.20
CA PRO A 19 -10.15 19.50 4.58
C PRO A 19 -9.98 18.34 5.57
N TRP A 20 -9.78 17.11 5.07
CA TRP A 20 -9.55 15.94 5.90
C TRP A 20 -8.09 15.85 6.35
N LYS A 21 -7.89 15.64 7.65
CA LYS A 21 -6.57 15.36 8.20
C LYS A 21 -6.23 13.88 8.05
N ARG A 22 -4.94 13.61 7.97
CA ARG A 22 -4.34 12.27 7.94
C ARG A 22 -3.50 12.10 9.19
N GLY A 23 -3.46 10.87 9.71
CA GLY A 23 -2.59 10.48 10.82
C GLY A 23 -2.36 8.98 10.80
N VAL A 24 -1.59 8.47 11.75
CA VAL A 24 -1.36 7.03 11.93
C VAL A 24 -1.98 6.59 13.25
N ARG A 25 -2.62 5.43 13.26
CA ARG A 25 -3.14 4.79 14.47
C ARG A 25 -2.91 3.29 14.37
N ALA A 26 -2.26 2.71 15.38
CA ALA A 26 -1.86 1.31 15.38
C ALA A 26 -1.16 0.94 14.06
N ASP A 27 -0.19 1.75 13.64
CA ASP A 27 0.60 1.54 12.42
C ASP A 27 -0.17 1.58 11.08
N HIS A 28 -1.44 1.96 11.10
CA HIS A 28 -2.25 2.15 9.90
C HIS A 28 -2.50 3.63 9.60
N GLN A 29 -2.42 4.01 8.32
CA GLN A 29 -2.84 5.33 7.87
C GLN A 29 -4.37 5.47 8.06
N VAL A 30 -4.79 6.53 8.74
CA VAL A 30 -6.20 6.87 8.97
C VAL A 30 -6.56 8.26 8.47
N LEU A 31 -7.87 8.48 8.28
CA LEU A 31 -8.47 9.76 7.95
C LEU A 31 -9.31 10.31 9.10
N ILE A 32 -9.33 11.63 9.27
CA ILE A 32 -10.16 12.34 10.25
C ILE A 32 -11.02 13.37 9.51
N CYS A 33 -12.34 13.25 9.64
CA CYS A 33 -13.27 14.16 8.99
C CYS A 33 -13.24 15.55 9.65
N PRO A 34 -13.62 16.62 8.93
CA PRO A 34 -13.65 17.97 9.49
C PRO A 34 -14.50 18.09 10.76
N GLY A 35 -15.62 17.37 10.85
CA GLY A 35 -16.46 17.34 12.05
C GLY A 35 -15.71 16.82 13.27
N CYS A 36 -15.01 15.68 13.15
CA CYS A 36 -14.24 15.11 14.25
C CYS A 36 -12.99 15.94 14.60
N GLN A 37 -12.45 16.74 13.68
CA GLN A 37 -11.32 17.64 13.95
C GLN A 37 -11.68 18.81 14.88
N THR A 38 -12.96 19.08 15.10
CA THR A 38 -13.39 20.16 16.02
C THR A 38 -13.23 19.79 17.49
N ALA A 39 -13.19 18.49 17.83
CA ALA A 39 -12.99 18.00 19.19
C ALA A 39 -11.52 18.14 19.59
N ARG A 40 -11.19 18.85 20.66
CA ARG A 40 -9.79 19.21 21.01
C ARG A 40 -8.83 18.01 21.15
N ASP A 41 -9.36 16.85 21.51
CA ASP A 41 -8.66 15.60 21.78
C ASP A 41 -8.48 14.71 20.55
N TRP A 42 -8.91 15.13 19.36
CA TRP A 42 -8.93 14.25 18.19
C TRP A 42 -7.57 13.65 17.81
N ALA A 43 -6.48 14.36 18.13
CA ALA A 43 -5.12 13.93 17.86
C ALA A 43 -4.55 12.98 18.93
N ASP A 44 -5.20 12.84 20.09
CA ASP A 44 -4.71 12.01 21.19
C ASP A 44 -4.88 10.51 20.91
N ASP A 45 -5.80 10.14 20.03
CA ASP A 45 -5.97 8.77 19.53
C ASP A 45 -4.94 8.38 18.45
N LEU A 46 -4.07 9.31 18.02
CA LEU A 46 -3.07 9.05 16.99
C LEU A 46 -1.75 8.58 17.61
N ASP A 47 -1.05 7.75 16.87
CA ASP A 47 0.32 7.36 17.19
C ASP A 47 1.21 8.61 17.20
N ARG A 48 2.18 8.63 18.11
CA ARG A 48 3.14 9.73 18.27
C ARG A 48 4.54 9.26 17.93
N CYS A 49 5.34 10.16 17.39
CA CYS A 49 6.74 9.91 17.11
C CYS A 49 7.50 9.66 18.42
N ALA A 50 8.17 8.51 18.54
CA ALA A 50 8.98 8.19 19.71
C ALA A 50 10.16 9.16 19.92
N ALA A 51 10.65 9.79 18.85
CA ALA A 51 11.77 10.73 18.92
C ALA A 51 11.38 12.16 19.35
N CYS A 52 10.22 12.69 18.92
CA CYS A 52 9.86 14.10 19.13
C CYS A 52 8.44 14.34 19.67
N GLY A 53 7.62 13.29 19.84
CA GLY A 53 6.24 13.39 20.36
C GLY A 53 5.18 13.90 19.36
N SER A 54 5.58 14.29 18.14
CA SER A 54 4.64 14.75 17.11
C SER A 54 3.68 13.65 16.64
N ALA A 55 2.42 14.02 16.39
CA ALA A 55 1.41 13.16 15.77
C ALA A 55 1.35 13.27 14.23
N VAL A 56 2.23 14.07 13.62
CA VAL A 56 2.29 14.25 12.16
C VAL A 56 3.05 13.07 11.53
N LEU A 57 2.44 11.89 11.60
CA LEU A 57 2.98 10.64 11.09
C LEU A 57 2.30 10.26 9.76
N VAL A 58 3.05 9.58 8.91
CA VAL A 58 2.58 9.05 7.63
C VAL A 58 3.03 7.59 7.50
N CYS A 59 2.11 6.69 7.15
CA CYS A 59 2.42 5.28 6.92
C CYS A 59 2.42 4.98 5.41
N ARG A 60 3.55 4.49 4.88
CA ARG A 60 3.75 4.17 3.46
C ARG A 60 4.51 2.87 3.34
N LEU A 61 4.01 1.96 2.49
CA LEU A 61 4.71 0.73 2.11
C LEU A 61 5.18 -0.16 3.28
N GLY A 62 4.59 -0.04 4.48
CA GLY A 62 5.03 -0.79 5.66
C GLY A 62 5.97 -0.02 6.59
N GLU A 63 6.14 1.28 6.37
CA GLU A 63 6.98 2.14 7.20
C GLU A 63 6.18 3.35 7.70
N VAL A 64 6.44 3.77 8.94
CA VAL A 64 5.89 4.98 9.55
C VAL A 64 6.99 6.04 9.66
N GLU A 65 6.78 7.17 8.99
CA GLU A 65 7.68 8.33 8.98
C GLU A 65 7.05 9.50 9.74
N CYS A 66 7.83 10.16 10.61
CA CYS A 66 7.47 11.42 11.23
C CYS A 66 7.82 12.59 10.32
N ARG A 67 6.82 13.41 9.95
CA ARG A 67 7.01 14.55 9.06
C ARG A 67 7.72 15.75 9.66
N ASP A 68 7.77 15.82 10.99
CA ASP A 68 8.39 16.96 11.69
C ASP A 68 9.89 16.75 11.93
N CYS A 69 10.32 15.52 12.29
CA CYS A 69 11.74 15.24 12.58
C CYS A 69 12.40 14.24 11.63
N GLY A 70 11.64 13.57 10.76
CA GLY A 70 12.14 12.57 9.83
C GLY A 70 12.45 11.21 10.45
N HIS A 71 12.15 11.00 11.75
CA HIS A 71 12.31 9.68 12.37
C HIS A 71 11.37 8.66 11.73
N THR A 72 11.89 7.46 11.53
CA THR A 72 11.25 6.42 10.75
C THR A 72 11.29 5.09 11.52
N ARG A 73 10.19 4.33 11.48
CA ARG A 73 10.10 2.99 12.06
C ARG A 73 9.30 2.06 11.16
N ASP A 74 9.55 0.76 11.27
CA ASP A 74 8.74 -0.26 10.60
C ASP A 74 7.31 -0.24 11.15
N ALA A 75 6.32 -0.39 10.28
CA ALA A 75 4.92 -0.46 10.64
C ALA A 75 4.59 -1.92 11.00
N VAL A 76 4.16 -2.16 12.24
CA VAL A 76 3.72 -3.50 12.63
C VAL A 76 2.41 -3.80 11.92
N ARG A 77 2.49 -4.53 10.81
CA ARG A 77 1.31 -5.15 10.23
C ARG A 77 0.90 -6.25 11.19
N ASP A 78 -0.36 -6.22 11.65
CA ASP A 78 -0.97 -7.40 12.25
C ASP A 78 -0.88 -8.49 11.18
N ASP A 79 0.13 -9.35 11.28
CA ASP A 79 0.24 -10.60 10.54
C ASP A 79 -0.82 -11.55 11.10
N ARG A 80 -2.09 -11.14 11.05
CA ARG A 80 -3.12 -12.12 10.83
C ARG A 80 -2.80 -12.64 9.45
N PRO A 81 -2.45 -13.92 9.28
CA PRO A 81 -2.17 -14.46 7.96
C PRO A 81 -3.43 -14.19 7.13
N SER A 82 -3.35 -13.17 6.27
CA SER A 82 -4.28 -13.01 5.16
C SER A 82 -4.15 -14.32 4.44
N ALA A 83 -5.21 -15.14 4.51
CA ALA A 83 -5.27 -16.53 4.09
C ALA A 83 -4.10 -16.85 3.17
N GLY A 84 -3.14 -17.64 3.67
CA GLY A 84 -1.92 -18.00 2.95
C GLY A 84 -2.24 -18.35 1.50
N PRO A 85 -1.28 -18.15 0.57
CA PRO A 85 -1.52 -18.18 -0.87
C PRO A 85 -2.52 -19.27 -1.20
N VAL A 86 -3.70 -18.89 -1.71
CA VAL A 86 -4.73 -19.85 -2.09
C VAL A 86 -4.05 -20.89 -2.96
N ARG A 87 -3.84 -22.09 -2.41
CA ARG A 87 -3.41 -23.22 -3.21
C ARG A 87 -4.62 -23.53 -4.08
N SER A 88 -4.62 -23.01 -5.31
CA SER A 88 -5.52 -23.49 -6.35
C SER A 88 -5.43 -25.01 -6.33
N GLY A 89 -6.59 -25.64 -6.16
CA GLY A 89 -6.75 -27.01 -5.67
C GLY A 89 -5.80 -28.04 -6.25
N ASP A 90 -5.18 -28.80 -5.35
CA ASP A 90 -4.72 -30.16 -5.65
C ASP A 90 -5.93 -31.07 -5.37
N GLY A 91 -6.63 -31.47 -6.43
CA GLY A 91 -7.61 -32.54 -6.35
C GLY A 91 -6.86 -33.88 -6.33
N PRO A 92 -7.23 -34.86 -5.50
CA PRO A 92 -6.63 -36.18 -5.58
C PRO A 92 -7.25 -36.92 -6.77
N ASP A 93 -6.44 -37.35 -7.74
CA ASP A 93 -6.14 -38.77 -7.99
C ASP A 93 -5.30 -38.99 -9.28
N ASP A 94 -4.24 -39.78 -9.13
CA ASP A 94 -3.64 -40.73 -10.09
C ASP A 94 -2.90 -40.26 -11.38
N GLN A 95 -1.57 -40.11 -11.30
CA GLN A 95 -0.59 -41.00 -11.97
C GLN A 95 0.89 -40.51 -11.89
N PRO A 96 1.89 -41.43 -11.92
CA PRO A 96 3.31 -41.09 -11.87
C PRO A 96 3.96 -41.04 -13.27
N GLY A 97 4.71 -39.98 -13.56
CA GLY A 97 5.60 -39.99 -14.74
C GLY A 97 6.29 -38.66 -15.06
N GLY A 98 7.62 -38.61 -14.86
CA GLY A 98 8.54 -37.78 -15.64
C GLY A 98 8.87 -36.36 -15.12
N SER A 99 10.07 -36.20 -14.54
CA SER A 99 10.78 -34.91 -14.38
C SER A 99 11.36 -34.39 -15.72
N PRO A 100 12.01 -33.20 -15.82
CA PRO A 100 12.06 -31.98 -14.97
C PRO A 100 11.78 -30.68 -15.78
N GLY A 101 11.64 -29.49 -15.17
CA GLY A 101 11.68 -28.24 -15.97
C GLY A 101 11.18 -26.93 -15.37
N GLY A 102 11.46 -26.63 -14.10
CA GLY A 102 11.12 -25.33 -13.50
C GLY A 102 12.19 -24.26 -13.72
N ALA A 103 12.37 -23.76 -14.95
CA ALA A 103 13.27 -22.62 -15.22
C ALA A 103 12.96 -21.81 -16.51
N SER A 104 11.73 -21.82 -17.03
CA SER A 104 11.41 -21.19 -18.33
C SER A 104 10.41 -20.02 -18.29
N GLY A 105 9.89 -19.63 -17.12
CA GLY A 105 8.91 -18.54 -17.03
C GLY A 105 9.51 -17.12 -17.13
N ASP A 106 10.74 -16.92 -16.64
CA ASP A 106 11.33 -15.58 -16.49
C ASP A 106 12.23 -15.20 -17.67
N ARG A 107 12.89 -16.20 -18.28
CA ARG A 107 13.87 -16.00 -19.36
C ARG A 107 13.24 -15.60 -20.69
N GLY A 108 11.95 -15.92 -20.91
CA GLY A 108 11.22 -15.56 -22.12
C GLY A 108 10.68 -14.12 -22.11
N LEU A 109 10.31 -13.61 -20.94
CA LEU A 109 9.68 -12.29 -20.79
C LEU A 109 10.62 -11.15 -21.22
N SER A 110 11.90 -11.26 -20.86
CA SER A 110 12.92 -10.27 -21.22
C SER A 110 13.09 -10.14 -22.74
N GLU A 111 13.01 -11.27 -23.45
CA GLU A 111 13.17 -11.33 -24.90
C GLU A 111 11.93 -10.78 -25.64
N GLU A 112 10.74 -11.08 -25.12
CA GLU A 112 9.47 -10.53 -25.61
C GLU A 112 9.39 -9.00 -25.45
N VAL A 113 9.83 -8.47 -24.30
CA VAL A 113 9.88 -7.02 -24.05
C VAL A 113 10.87 -6.33 -25.00
N ALA A 114 12.06 -6.90 -25.20
CA ALA A 114 13.05 -6.36 -26.12
C ALA A 114 12.55 -6.32 -27.58
N ALA A 115 11.83 -7.38 -28.00
CA ALA A 115 11.20 -7.44 -29.32
C ALA A 115 10.09 -6.38 -29.48
N ALA A 116 9.27 -6.16 -28.44
CA ALA A 116 8.22 -5.15 -28.45
C ALA A 116 8.78 -3.73 -28.55
N LEU A 117 9.80 -3.38 -27.75
CA LEU A 117 10.45 -2.07 -27.78
C LEU A 117 11.09 -1.78 -29.15
N SER A 118 11.73 -2.78 -29.76
CA SER A 118 12.33 -2.65 -31.10
C SER A 118 11.31 -2.31 -32.18
N ARG A 119 10.08 -2.83 -32.09
CA ARG A 119 8.99 -2.53 -33.06
C ARG A 119 8.48 -1.11 -32.91
N VAL A 120 8.42 -0.59 -31.69
CA VAL A 120 7.98 0.78 -31.39
C VAL A 120 9.05 1.79 -31.84
N LEU A 121 10.32 1.54 -31.51
CA LEU A 121 11.40 2.48 -31.83
C LEU A 121 11.77 2.50 -33.32
N LYS A 122 11.63 1.37 -34.05
CA LYS A 122 11.83 1.33 -35.51
C LYS A 122 10.67 1.97 -36.28
N ARG A 123 9.47 2.05 -35.69
CA ARG A 123 8.39 2.94 -36.14
C ARG A 123 8.54 4.28 -35.44
N GLY A 124 9.66 4.98 -35.69
CA GLY A 124 9.75 6.40 -35.40
C GLY A 124 8.56 7.13 -36.03
N PRO A 125 8.13 8.29 -35.49
CA PRO A 125 7.02 9.04 -36.07
C PRO A 125 7.33 9.30 -37.54
N VAL A 126 6.43 8.86 -38.42
CA VAL A 126 6.37 9.37 -39.79
C VAL A 126 6.11 10.86 -39.63
N GLY A 127 7.17 11.67 -39.76
CA GLY A 127 7.07 13.10 -39.98
C GLY A 127 6.55 13.39 -41.38
#